data_AF-O59949-F1
#
_entry.id   AF-O59949-F1
#
_cell.length_a   1.000
_cell.length_b   1.000
_cell.length_c   1.000
_cell.angle_alpha   90.00
_cell.angle_beta   90.00
_cell.angle_gamma   90.00
#
_symmetry.space_group_name_H-M   'P 1'
#
loop_
_entity.id
_entity.type
_entity.pdbx_description
1 polymer ?
#
loop_
_entity_poly.entity_id
_entity_poly.type
_entity_poly.pdbx_seq_one_letter_code
_entity_poly.pdbx_strand_id
1 'polypeptide(L)'
;MGKEKTHVNLVVIGHVDAGKSTTTGHLIYKCGGIDKRTIEKFEKEADELGKGSFKYAWVLDKLKAERERGITIDIALWKFQTPKYYVTVIDAPGHRDFIKNMITGTSQADCAILIIAGGVGEFEAGISKDGQTREHALLAFTLGVKQLIVAINKMDSVKWSQDRYNEICKETANFVKKVGYNPKSVPFVPISGWNGDNMIEASTNCDWYKGWTKETKAGEVKGKTLLEAIDAIEPPVRPSDKPLRLPLQDVYKIGGIGTVPVGRVETGVIKAGMVVTFAPANVTTEVKSVEMHHEILPDGGFPGDNVGFNVKNVSVKDIRRGNVAGDSKNDPPKGCDSFNAQVIVLNHPGQIGAGYAPVLDCHTAHIACKFDTLIEKIDRRTGKKMEDSPKFIKSGDAAIVKMVPSKPMCVEAFTEYPPLGRFAVRDMRQTVAVGVIKSVEKSDKAGGKVTKAAQKAAKK
;
A
#
# COMPACT_ATOMS: atom_id res chain seq x y z
N MET A 1 -1.43 27.73 -19.09
CA MET A 1 -1.17 26.30 -18.78
C MET A 1 -2.16 25.92 -17.69
N GLY A 2 -3.08 24.96 -17.94
CA GLY A 2 -3.97 24.51 -16.87
C GLY A 2 -3.14 23.96 -15.71
N LYS A 3 -3.48 24.28 -14.46
CA LYS A 3 -2.80 23.69 -13.29
C LYS A 3 -2.84 22.17 -13.44
N GLU A 4 -1.67 21.55 -13.48
CA GLU A 4 -1.55 20.09 -13.55
C GLU A 4 -2.26 19.50 -12.33
N LYS A 5 -3.16 18.53 -12.55
CA LYS A 5 -3.91 17.90 -11.47
C LYS A 5 -2.94 17.17 -10.54
N THR A 6 -3.17 17.25 -9.24
CA THR A 6 -2.32 16.54 -8.26
C THR A 6 -2.44 15.02 -8.44
N HIS A 7 -1.32 14.31 -8.40
CA HIS A 7 -1.30 12.85 -8.47
C HIS A 7 -1.58 12.20 -7.11
N VAL A 8 -2.47 11.20 -7.12
CA VAL A 8 -2.87 10.43 -5.94
C VAL A 8 -2.86 8.94 -6.27
N ASN A 9 -2.27 8.13 -5.41
CA ASN A 9 -2.29 6.68 -5.49
C ASN A 9 -3.36 6.10 -4.56
N LEU A 10 -4.25 5.27 -5.10
CA LEU A 10 -5.30 4.59 -4.34
C LEU A 10 -5.06 3.09 -4.34
N VAL A 11 -5.10 2.47 -3.17
CA VAL A 11 -5.16 1.00 -3.09
C VAL A 11 -6.58 0.54 -2.80
N VAL A 12 -7.05 -0.44 -3.55
CA VAL A 12 -8.35 -1.07 -3.30
C VAL A 12 -8.13 -2.34 -2.51
N ILE A 13 -8.62 -2.35 -1.28
CA ILE A 13 -8.45 -3.44 -0.32
C ILE A 13 -9.80 -3.96 0.15
N GLY A 14 -9.85 -5.19 0.61
CA GLY A 14 -11.09 -5.80 1.10
C GLY A 14 -11.02 -7.32 1.08
N HIS A 15 -12.03 -7.98 1.64
CA HIS A 15 -12.10 -9.44 1.69
C HIS A 15 -12.12 -10.08 0.29
N VAL A 16 -11.85 -11.39 0.20
CA VAL A 16 -12.14 -12.18 -1.01
C VAL A 16 -13.61 -11.98 -1.38
N ASP A 17 -13.91 -11.94 -2.68
CA ASP A 17 -15.26 -11.78 -3.24
C ASP A 17 -16.02 -10.52 -2.86
N ALA A 18 -15.40 -9.55 -2.17
CA ALA A 18 -16.01 -8.26 -1.85
C ALA A 18 -16.32 -7.40 -3.09
N GLY A 19 -15.85 -7.79 -4.28
CA GLY A 19 -16.04 -7.07 -5.54
C GLY A 19 -15.04 -5.93 -5.77
N LYS A 20 -13.80 -6.08 -5.29
CA LYS A 20 -12.70 -5.10 -5.46
C LYS A 20 -12.44 -4.80 -6.93
N SER A 21 -12.00 -5.81 -7.68
CA SER A 21 -11.61 -5.68 -9.08
C SER A 21 -12.78 -5.27 -9.98
N THR A 22 -13.98 -5.77 -9.69
CA THR A 22 -15.21 -5.33 -10.37
C THR A 22 -15.46 -3.84 -10.15
N THR A 23 -15.39 -3.36 -8.90
CA THR A 23 -15.58 -1.94 -8.58
C THR A 23 -14.49 -1.08 -9.22
N THR A 24 -13.23 -1.50 -9.12
CA THR A 24 -12.09 -0.79 -9.69
C THR A 24 -12.19 -0.71 -11.21
N GLY A 25 -12.45 -1.83 -11.89
CA GLY A 25 -12.59 -1.88 -13.34
C GLY A 25 -13.77 -1.05 -13.86
N HIS A 26 -14.89 -1.08 -13.14
CA HIS A 26 -16.06 -0.27 -13.48
C HIS A 26 -15.78 1.23 -13.27
N LEU A 27 -15.02 1.59 -12.23
CA LEU A 27 -14.63 2.99 -11.98
C LEU A 27 -13.74 3.50 -13.12
N ILE A 28 -12.75 2.71 -13.54
CA ILE A 28 -11.87 3.04 -14.66
C ILE A 28 -12.68 3.21 -15.94
N TYR A 29 -13.61 2.28 -16.22
CA TYR A 29 -14.50 2.36 -17.39
C TYR A 29 -15.34 3.64 -17.39
N LYS A 30 -16.06 3.93 -16.28
CA LYS A 30 -16.90 5.13 -16.21
C LYS A 30 -16.11 6.43 -16.25
N CYS A 31 -14.86 6.44 -15.79
CA CYS A 31 -13.97 7.59 -15.92
C CYS A 31 -13.31 7.72 -17.31
N GLY A 32 -13.72 6.91 -18.29
CA GLY A 32 -13.21 6.95 -19.67
C GLY A 32 -11.82 6.35 -19.85
N GLY A 33 -11.30 5.61 -18.86
CA GLY A 33 -9.99 4.96 -18.96
C GLY A 33 -9.97 3.77 -19.90
N ILE A 34 -11.14 3.23 -20.27
CA ILE A 34 -11.31 2.08 -21.17
C ILE A 34 -12.48 2.37 -22.11
N ASP A 35 -12.26 2.13 -23.39
CA ASP A 35 -13.31 2.31 -24.39
C ASP A 35 -14.33 1.16 -24.36
N LYS A 36 -15.55 1.47 -24.83
CA LYS A 36 -16.68 0.54 -24.83
C LYS A 36 -16.40 -0.76 -25.60
N ARG A 37 -15.65 -0.71 -26.71
CA ARG A 37 -15.37 -1.90 -27.54
C ARG A 37 -14.47 -2.88 -26.79
N THR A 38 -13.48 -2.37 -26.05
CA THR A 38 -12.60 -3.19 -25.21
C THR A 38 -13.40 -3.90 -24.10
N ILE A 39 -14.34 -3.21 -23.46
CA ILE A 39 -15.24 -3.82 -22.44
C ILE A 39 -16.15 -4.90 -23.05
N GLU A 40 -16.75 -4.64 -24.21
CA GLU A 40 -17.60 -5.62 -24.92
C GLU A 40 -16.80 -6.88 -25.30
N LYS A 41 -15.52 -6.71 -25.69
CA LYS A 41 -14.62 -7.83 -25.94
C LYS A 41 -14.38 -8.65 -24.66
N PHE A 42 -14.10 -8.00 -23.53
CA PHE A 42 -13.91 -8.70 -22.25
C PHE A 42 -15.19 -9.38 -21.75
N GLU A 43 -16.36 -8.80 -21.99
CA GLU A 43 -17.64 -9.43 -21.71
C GLU A 43 -17.79 -10.75 -22.45
N LYS A 44 -17.50 -10.75 -23.76
CA LYS A 44 -17.53 -11.97 -24.58
C LYS A 44 -16.52 -13.03 -24.11
N GLU A 45 -15.27 -12.64 -23.87
CA GLU A 45 -14.24 -13.58 -23.38
C GLU A 45 -14.60 -14.15 -21.98
N ALA A 46 -15.22 -13.32 -21.12
CA ALA A 46 -15.64 -13.74 -19.79
C ALA A 46 -16.84 -14.70 -19.85
N ASP A 47 -17.81 -14.45 -20.75
CA ASP A 47 -18.94 -15.35 -21.01
C ASP A 47 -18.48 -16.72 -21.52
N GLU A 48 -17.49 -16.76 -22.42
CA GLU A 48 -16.90 -18.00 -22.93
C GLU A 48 -16.30 -18.89 -21.81
N LEU A 49 -15.86 -18.29 -20.69
CA LEU A 49 -15.39 -19.00 -19.50
C LEU A 49 -16.47 -19.21 -18.42
N GLY A 50 -17.74 -18.90 -18.70
CA GLY A 50 -18.84 -18.99 -17.73
C GLY A 50 -18.77 -17.93 -16.61
N LYS A 51 -18.10 -16.80 -16.89
CA LYS A 51 -17.80 -15.73 -15.94
C LYS A 51 -18.25 -14.35 -16.43
N GLY A 52 -19.34 -14.23 -17.18
CA GLY A 52 -19.85 -12.96 -17.71
C GLY A 52 -19.92 -11.81 -16.70
N SER A 53 -20.24 -12.13 -15.44
CA SER A 53 -20.27 -11.18 -14.33
C SER A 53 -18.90 -10.57 -13.95
N PHE A 54 -17.82 -10.97 -14.60
CA PHE A 54 -16.45 -10.51 -14.32
C PHE A 54 -15.88 -9.55 -15.36
N LYS A 55 -16.66 -9.07 -16.36
CA LYS A 55 -16.13 -8.21 -17.44
C LYS A 55 -15.29 -7.01 -16.96
N TYR A 56 -15.69 -6.38 -15.84
CA TYR A 56 -14.92 -5.28 -15.24
C TYR A 56 -13.66 -5.76 -14.50
N ALA A 57 -13.70 -6.91 -13.85
CA ALA A 57 -12.51 -7.48 -13.19
C ALA A 57 -11.44 -7.87 -14.23
N TRP A 58 -11.85 -8.33 -15.42
CA TRP A 58 -10.96 -8.74 -16.52
C TRP A 58 -10.10 -7.63 -17.11
N VAL A 59 -10.50 -6.37 -16.88
CA VAL A 59 -9.66 -5.21 -17.14
C VAL A 59 -8.35 -5.28 -16.37
N LEU A 60 -8.42 -5.72 -15.12
CA LEU A 60 -7.33 -5.73 -14.16
C LEU A 60 -6.60 -7.08 -14.18
N ASP A 61 -7.38 -8.16 -14.17
CA ASP A 61 -6.91 -9.54 -14.14
C ASP A 61 -6.36 -9.96 -15.51
N LYS A 62 -5.04 -9.75 -15.70
CA LYS A 62 -4.33 -10.07 -16.94
C LYS A 62 -3.77 -11.48 -16.95
N LEU A 63 -3.47 -12.05 -15.78
CA LEU A 63 -2.90 -13.39 -15.72
C LEU A 63 -3.98 -14.43 -16.02
N LYS A 64 -3.62 -15.44 -16.81
CA LYS A 64 -4.51 -16.59 -17.08
C LYS A 64 -5.03 -17.23 -15.78
N ALA A 65 -4.15 -17.37 -14.78
CA ALA A 65 -4.51 -17.91 -13.46
C ALA A 65 -5.49 -17.03 -12.68
N GLU A 66 -5.46 -15.70 -12.86
CA GLU A 66 -6.43 -14.78 -12.24
C GLU A 66 -7.81 -14.98 -12.87
N ARG A 67 -7.87 -14.98 -14.21
CA ARG A 67 -9.11 -15.17 -14.97
C ARG A 67 -9.74 -16.54 -14.71
N GLU A 68 -8.94 -17.61 -14.64
CA GLU A 68 -9.41 -18.97 -14.34
C GLU A 68 -9.94 -19.12 -12.90
N ARG A 69 -9.28 -18.49 -11.92
CA ARG A 69 -9.69 -18.60 -10.50
C ARG A 69 -10.70 -17.55 -10.06
N GLY A 70 -10.86 -16.45 -10.81
CA GLY A 70 -11.73 -15.33 -10.44
C GLY A 70 -11.21 -14.51 -9.26
N ILE A 71 -9.89 -14.55 -9.01
CA ILE A 71 -9.23 -13.81 -7.94
C ILE A 71 -7.99 -13.10 -8.49
N THR A 72 -7.77 -11.87 -8.04
CA THR A 72 -6.54 -11.11 -8.31
C THR A 72 -5.36 -11.74 -7.57
N ILE A 73 -4.25 -11.94 -8.29
CA ILE A 73 -3.02 -12.62 -7.84
C ILE A 73 -1.89 -11.59 -7.73
N ASP A 74 -1.70 -10.77 -8.77
CA ASP A 74 -0.69 -9.73 -8.80
C ASP A 74 -1.34 -8.34 -8.75
N ILE A 75 -0.55 -7.31 -8.44
CA ILE A 75 -1.05 -5.94 -8.42
C ILE A 75 -1.31 -5.47 -9.86
N ALA A 76 -2.52 -4.99 -10.12
CA ALA A 76 -2.81 -4.23 -11.33
C ALA A 76 -2.74 -2.72 -11.06
N LEU A 77 -1.88 -2.01 -11.80
CA LEU A 77 -1.80 -0.55 -11.78
C LEU A 77 -2.56 0.03 -12.97
N TRP A 78 -3.58 0.82 -12.69
CA TRP A 78 -4.40 1.50 -13.68
C TRP A 78 -4.58 2.97 -13.34
N LYS A 79 -5.14 3.73 -14.27
CA LYS A 79 -5.30 5.16 -14.10
C LYS A 79 -6.66 5.66 -14.54
N PHE A 80 -7.09 6.73 -13.90
CA PHE A 80 -8.20 7.54 -14.34
C PHE A 80 -8.05 8.97 -13.82
N GLN A 81 -8.87 9.88 -14.33
CA GLN A 81 -8.91 11.25 -13.86
C GLN A 81 -10.22 11.51 -13.13
N THR A 82 -10.11 12.22 -12.02
CA THR A 82 -11.25 12.85 -11.35
C THR A 82 -11.25 14.34 -11.67
N PRO A 83 -12.27 15.13 -11.28
CA PRO A 83 -12.24 16.57 -11.47
C PRO A 83 -10.98 17.22 -10.87
N LYS A 84 -10.50 16.75 -9.71
CA LYS A 84 -9.36 17.34 -9.00
C LYS A 84 -8.03 16.61 -9.20
N TYR A 85 -8.03 15.30 -9.41
CA TYR A 85 -6.83 14.47 -9.31
C TYR A 85 -6.53 13.64 -10.57
N TYR A 86 -5.25 13.39 -10.77
CA TYR A 86 -4.78 12.24 -11.55
C TYR A 86 -4.66 11.06 -10.59
N VAL A 87 -5.35 9.96 -10.88
CA VAL A 87 -5.41 8.83 -9.95
C VAL A 87 -4.70 7.63 -10.56
N THR A 88 -3.74 7.07 -9.82
CA THR A 88 -3.27 5.70 -10.05
C THR A 88 -3.99 4.78 -9.07
N VAL A 89 -4.79 3.85 -9.58
CA VAL A 89 -5.45 2.82 -8.78
C VAL A 89 -4.64 1.53 -8.80
N ILE A 90 -4.49 0.96 -7.62
CA ILE A 90 -3.71 -0.22 -7.30
C ILE A 90 -4.72 -1.26 -6.83
N ASP A 91 -5.08 -2.19 -7.72
CA ASP A 91 -5.95 -3.30 -7.33
C ASP A 91 -5.11 -4.31 -6.55
N ALA A 92 -5.38 -4.42 -5.24
CA ALA A 92 -4.64 -5.31 -4.37
C ALA A 92 -5.38 -6.63 -4.19
N PRO A 93 -4.65 -7.76 -4.20
CA PRO A 93 -5.27 -9.06 -4.09
C PRO A 93 -5.94 -9.24 -2.73
N GLY A 94 -7.11 -9.90 -2.77
CA GLY A 94 -7.89 -10.18 -1.57
C GLY A 94 -7.41 -11.40 -0.81
N HIS A 95 -6.76 -12.37 -1.46
CA HIS A 95 -6.49 -13.69 -0.87
C HIS A 95 -5.25 -13.71 0.05
N ARG A 96 -5.29 -14.51 1.13
CA ARG A 96 -4.19 -14.59 2.12
C ARG A 96 -2.85 -14.97 1.51
N ASP A 97 -2.85 -15.84 0.49
CA ASP A 97 -1.62 -16.27 -0.17
C ASP A 97 -0.92 -15.15 -0.96
N PHE A 98 -1.66 -14.11 -1.35
CA PHE A 98 -1.14 -12.96 -2.12
C PHE A 98 -0.97 -11.70 -1.29
N ILE A 99 -1.03 -11.83 0.02
CA ILE A 99 -0.90 -10.69 0.95
C ILE A 99 0.44 -9.95 0.77
N LYS A 100 1.51 -10.63 0.34
CA LYS A 100 2.81 -10.01 0.02
C LYS A 100 2.69 -9.00 -1.12
N ASN A 101 1.80 -9.26 -2.07
CA ASN A 101 1.50 -8.38 -3.19
C ASN A 101 0.58 -7.25 -2.73
N MET A 102 -0.38 -7.53 -1.85
CA MET A 102 -1.18 -6.48 -1.21
C MET A 102 -0.31 -5.49 -0.42
N ILE A 103 0.69 -5.95 0.34
CA ILE A 103 1.61 -5.10 1.11
C ILE A 103 2.38 -4.16 0.18
N THR A 104 2.91 -4.67 -0.93
CA THR A 104 3.58 -3.82 -1.92
C THR A 104 2.63 -2.80 -2.52
N GLY A 105 1.41 -3.18 -2.88
CA GLY A 105 0.44 -2.23 -3.45
C GLY A 105 0.02 -1.16 -2.43
N THR A 106 -0.15 -1.57 -1.17
CA THR A 106 -0.53 -0.68 -0.07
C THR A 106 0.60 0.28 0.32
N SER A 107 1.85 -0.17 0.27
CA SER A 107 3.02 0.68 0.49
C SER A 107 3.13 1.82 -0.54
N GLN A 108 2.45 1.68 -1.68
CA GLN A 108 2.45 2.67 -2.74
C GLN A 108 1.29 3.66 -2.67
N ALA A 109 0.36 3.47 -1.73
CA ALA A 109 -0.89 4.20 -1.70
C ALA A 109 -0.85 5.43 -0.80
N ASP A 110 -1.56 6.47 -1.23
CA ASP A 110 -1.85 7.67 -0.44
C ASP A 110 -3.18 7.52 0.34
N CYS A 111 -4.12 6.75 -0.23
CA CYS A 111 -5.41 6.44 0.36
C CYS A 111 -5.83 4.99 0.04
N ALA A 112 -6.56 4.37 0.95
CA ALA A 112 -7.16 3.06 0.75
C ALA A 112 -8.66 3.18 0.54
N ILE A 113 -9.20 2.46 -0.44
CA ILE A 113 -10.62 2.19 -0.57
C ILE A 113 -10.87 0.79 -0.03
N LEU A 114 -11.54 0.70 1.12
CA LEU A 114 -11.95 -0.54 1.73
C LEU A 114 -13.32 -0.96 1.21
N ILE A 115 -13.32 -2.00 0.38
CA ILE A 115 -14.53 -2.60 -0.17
C ILE A 115 -15.07 -3.62 0.82
N ILE A 116 -16.31 -3.39 1.26
CA ILE A 116 -17.04 -4.27 2.16
C ILE A 116 -18.28 -4.78 1.43
N ALA A 117 -18.46 -6.10 1.33
CA ALA A 117 -19.69 -6.66 0.79
C ALA A 117 -20.85 -6.43 1.78
N GLY A 118 -21.94 -5.85 1.29
CA GLY A 118 -23.15 -5.58 2.08
C GLY A 118 -24.12 -6.76 2.18
N GLY A 119 -23.91 -7.80 1.35
CA GLY A 119 -24.68 -9.03 1.37
C GLY A 119 -24.76 -9.67 2.76
N VAL A 120 -25.89 -10.30 3.05
CA VAL A 120 -26.07 -11.09 4.28
C VAL A 120 -25.14 -12.29 4.23
N GLY A 121 -24.35 -12.50 5.28
CA GLY A 121 -23.33 -13.53 5.37
C GLY A 121 -21.97 -13.10 4.80
N GLU A 122 -21.95 -12.30 3.73
CA GLU A 122 -20.70 -11.81 3.12
C GLU A 122 -19.98 -10.77 3.99
N PHE A 123 -20.75 -9.83 4.57
CA PHE A 123 -20.21 -8.86 5.53
C PHE A 123 -19.60 -9.58 6.74
N GLU A 124 -20.38 -10.49 7.33
CA GLU A 124 -20.02 -11.26 8.52
C GLU A 124 -18.79 -12.12 8.26
N ALA A 125 -18.70 -12.77 7.10
CA ALA A 125 -17.51 -13.52 6.67
C ALA A 125 -16.27 -12.60 6.62
N GLY A 126 -16.41 -11.39 6.05
CA GLY A 126 -15.32 -10.43 5.93
C GLY A 126 -14.81 -9.86 7.27
N ILE A 127 -15.68 -9.71 8.28
CA ILE A 127 -15.30 -9.24 9.63
C ILE A 127 -15.06 -10.35 10.65
N SER A 128 -15.30 -11.61 10.28
CA SER A 128 -15.05 -12.78 11.12
C SER A 128 -13.56 -12.86 11.53
N LYS A 129 -13.24 -13.77 12.45
CA LYS A 129 -11.83 -14.02 12.85
C LYS A 129 -10.98 -14.43 11.66
N ASP A 130 -11.57 -15.12 10.68
CA ASP A 130 -10.91 -15.51 9.44
C ASP A 130 -11.04 -14.50 8.29
N GLY A 131 -11.90 -13.50 8.49
CA GLY A 131 -12.10 -12.39 7.58
C GLY A 131 -10.87 -11.50 7.45
N GLN A 132 -10.73 -10.88 6.28
CA GLN A 132 -9.53 -10.10 5.94
C GLN A 132 -9.75 -8.60 6.04
N THR A 133 -11.00 -8.15 6.20
CA THR A 133 -11.34 -6.72 6.26
C THR A 133 -10.56 -6.00 7.36
N ARG A 134 -10.46 -6.61 8.55
CA ARG A 134 -9.71 -6.05 9.68
C ARG A 134 -8.20 -6.07 9.44
N GLU A 135 -7.67 -7.18 8.94
CA GLU A 135 -6.23 -7.31 8.64
C GLU A 135 -5.80 -6.30 7.56
N HIS A 136 -6.61 -6.14 6.51
CA HIS A 136 -6.32 -5.21 5.43
C HIS A 136 -6.33 -3.75 5.89
N ALA A 137 -7.34 -3.34 6.66
CA ALA A 137 -7.40 -1.98 7.20
C ALA A 137 -6.22 -1.69 8.14
N LEU A 138 -5.86 -2.68 8.97
CA LEU A 138 -4.71 -2.61 9.87
C LEU A 138 -3.41 -2.47 9.09
N LEU A 139 -3.15 -3.36 8.13
CA LEU A 139 -1.94 -3.32 7.30
C LEU A 139 -1.84 -2.00 6.53
N ALA A 140 -2.95 -1.48 5.98
CA ALA A 140 -2.95 -0.18 5.33
C ALA A 140 -2.55 0.95 6.27
N PHE A 141 -3.12 0.98 7.48
CA PHE A 141 -2.76 1.99 8.47
C PHE A 141 -1.29 1.88 8.88
N THR A 142 -0.82 0.65 9.14
CA THR A 142 0.56 0.37 9.52
C THR A 142 1.55 0.70 8.42
N LEU A 143 1.24 0.43 7.16
CA LEU A 143 2.10 0.80 6.03
C LEU A 143 2.05 2.30 5.72
N GLY A 144 1.20 3.06 6.40
CA GLY A 144 1.21 4.52 6.37
C GLY A 144 0.07 5.17 5.62
N VAL A 145 -0.89 4.38 5.12
CA VAL A 145 -2.08 4.88 4.47
C VAL A 145 -3.02 5.44 5.54
N LYS A 146 -3.00 6.76 5.70
CA LYS A 146 -3.77 7.45 6.76
C LYS A 146 -5.20 7.79 6.35
N GLN A 147 -5.48 7.81 5.05
CA GLN A 147 -6.80 8.14 4.52
C GLN A 147 -7.51 6.87 4.05
N LEU A 148 -8.75 6.73 4.48
CA LEU A 148 -9.58 5.57 4.21
C LEU A 148 -10.94 6.02 3.68
N ILE A 149 -11.42 5.37 2.63
CA ILE A 149 -12.78 5.43 2.14
C ILE A 149 -13.38 4.04 2.32
N VAL A 150 -14.59 3.94 2.86
CA VAL A 150 -15.30 2.67 2.96
C VAL A 150 -16.39 2.66 1.90
N ALA A 151 -16.29 1.73 0.95
CA ALA A 151 -17.35 1.49 -0.01
C ALA A 151 -18.10 0.21 0.38
N ILE A 152 -19.37 0.37 0.74
CA ILE A 152 -20.27 -0.75 1.06
C ILE A 152 -20.86 -1.21 -0.26
N ASN A 153 -20.25 -2.24 -0.82
CA ASN A 153 -20.54 -2.80 -2.13
C ASN A 153 -21.67 -3.84 -2.07
N LYS A 154 -22.21 -4.22 -3.23
CA LYS A 154 -23.31 -5.19 -3.37
C LYS A 154 -24.58 -4.77 -2.62
N MET A 155 -24.85 -3.47 -2.49
CA MET A 155 -26.09 -3.02 -1.84
C MET A 155 -27.35 -3.44 -2.60
N ASP A 156 -27.22 -3.71 -3.90
CA ASP A 156 -28.26 -4.30 -4.73
C ASP A 156 -28.70 -5.70 -4.25
N SER A 157 -27.79 -6.50 -3.67
CA SER A 157 -28.11 -7.84 -3.17
C SER A 157 -28.98 -7.82 -1.89
N VAL A 158 -29.03 -6.67 -1.21
CA VAL A 158 -29.85 -6.44 -0.01
C VAL A 158 -30.93 -5.40 -0.27
N LYS A 159 -31.33 -5.22 -1.54
CA LYS A 159 -32.37 -4.28 -1.99
C LYS A 159 -32.18 -2.87 -1.42
N TRP A 160 -30.93 -2.43 -1.30
CA TRP A 160 -30.58 -1.11 -0.77
C TRP A 160 -31.17 -0.82 0.61
N SER A 161 -31.27 -1.83 1.48
CA SER A 161 -31.77 -1.66 2.86
C SER A 161 -30.93 -0.64 3.65
N GLN A 162 -31.60 0.42 4.12
CA GLN A 162 -30.99 1.44 4.99
C GLN A 162 -30.51 0.85 6.32
N ASP A 163 -31.29 -0.05 6.92
CA ASP A 163 -30.94 -0.69 8.18
C ASP A 163 -29.66 -1.53 8.04
N ARG A 164 -29.54 -2.29 6.95
CA ARG A 164 -28.33 -3.07 6.66
C ARG A 164 -27.12 -2.18 6.45
N TYR A 165 -27.28 -1.09 5.70
CA TYR A 165 -26.21 -0.10 5.52
C TYR A 165 -25.75 0.50 6.84
N ASN A 166 -26.69 0.91 7.71
CA ASN A 166 -26.41 1.51 9.01
C ASN A 166 -25.71 0.53 9.96
N GLU A 167 -26.14 -0.73 9.98
CA GLU A 167 -25.49 -1.82 10.72
C GLU A 167 -24.03 -1.96 10.32
N ILE A 168 -23.77 -2.09 9.01
CA ILE A 168 -22.41 -2.22 8.47
C ILE A 168 -21.57 -0.99 8.80
N CYS A 169 -22.13 0.22 8.66
CA CYS A 169 -21.43 1.45 8.99
C CYS A 169 -21.03 1.50 10.47
N LYS A 170 -21.93 1.11 11.38
CA LYS A 170 -21.67 1.09 12.83
C LYS A 170 -20.55 0.12 13.19
N GLU A 171 -20.65 -1.12 12.73
CA GLU A 171 -19.62 -2.13 12.98
C GLU A 171 -18.28 -1.76 12.33
N THR A 172 -18.34 -1.17 11.13
CA THR A 172 -17.15 -0.75 10.40
C THR A 172 -16.45 0.42 11.08
N ALA A 173 -17.20 1.45 11.46
CA ALA A 173 -16.71 2.58 12.23
C ALA A 173 -16.02 2.14 13.53
N ASN A 174 -16.60 1.16 14.23
CA ASN A 174 -16.04 0.61 15.45
C ASN A 174 -14.67 -0.06 15.21
N PHE A 175 -14.52 -0.86 14.16
CA PHE A 175 -13.24 -1.53 13.92
C PHE A 175 -12.19 -0.58 13.33
N VAL A 176 -12.53 0.33 12.41
CA VAL A 176 -11.53 1.26 11.85
C VAL A 176 -11.00 2.21 12.93
N LYS A 177 -11.84 2.55 13.93
CA LYS A 177 -11.41 3.26 15.14
C LYS A 177 -10.39 2.47 15.96
N LYS A 178 -10.59 1.15 16.12
CA LYS A 178 -9.65 0.26 16.82
C LYS A 178 -8.33 0.11 16.07
N VAL A 179 -8.36 0.14 14.74
CA VAL A 179 -7.16 0.14 13.89
C VAL A 179 -6.34 1.42 14.08
N GLY A 180 -7.00 2.57 14.19
CA GLY A 180 -6.35 3.86 14.41
C GLY A 180 -6.87 4.99 13.50
N TYR A 181 -7.78 4.70 12.58
CA TYR A 181 -8.46 5.72 11.78
C TYR A 181 -9.45 6.50 12.64
N ASN A 182 -9.68 7.78 12.31
CA ASN A 182 -10.80 8.54 12.86
C ASN A 182 -12.05 8.25 12.02
N PRO A 183 -13.10 7.60 12.55
CA PRO A 183 -14.30 7.30 11.76
C PRO A 183 -14.99 8.54 11.17
N LYS A 184 -14.84 9.70 11.81
CA LYS A 184 -15.39 10.96 11.29
C LYS A 184 -14.67 11.49 10.06
N SER A 185 -13.46 11.02 9.81
CA SER A 185 -12.66 11.35 8.62
C SER A 185 -12.76 10.27 7.54
N VAL A 186 -13.70 9.31 7.67
CA VAL A 186 -13.90 8.19 6.74
C VAL A 186 -15.25 8.33 6.06
N PRO A 187 -15.31 8.56 4.74
CA PRO A 187 -16.54 8.46 3.97
C PRO A 187 -17.05 7.02 3.94
N PHE A 188 -18.34 6.83 4.19
CA PHE A 188 -19.05 5.57 3.99
C PHE A 188 -19.98 5.74 2.79
N VAL A 189 -19.74 4.96 1.74
CA VAL A 189 -20.43 5.10 0.45
C VAL A 189 -21.12 3.79 0.10
N PRO A 190 -22.47 3.72 0.06
CA PRO A 190 -23.16 2.56 -0.47
C PRO A 190 -22.99 2.56 -2.00
N ILE A 191 -22.57 1.45 -2.58
CA ILE A 191 -22.37 1.30 -4.02
C ILE A 191 -22.88 -0.05 -4.52
N SER A 192 -23.09 -0.13 -5.83
CA SER A 192 -23.02 -1.39 -6.56
C SER A 192 -21.88 -1.29 -7.58
N GLY A 193 -20.76 -1.97 -7.30
CA GLY A 193 -19.63 -2.04 -8.21
C GLY A 193 -19.99 -2.75 -9.53
N TRP A 194 -21.01 -3.61 -9.51
CA TRP A 194 -21.49 -4.30 -10.72
C TRP A 194 -22.39 -3.40 -11.57
N ASN A 195 -23.45 -2.83 -10.98
CA ASN A 195 -24.41 -1.99 -11.71
C ASN A 195 -23.92 -0.55 -11.93
N GLY A 196 -22.91 -0.11 -11.18
CA GLY A 196 -22.32 1.22 -11.27
C GLY A 196 -23.04 2.28 -10.44
N ASP A 197 -23.98 1.87 -9.58
CA ASP A 197 -24.74 2.74 -8.69
C ASP A 197 -23.84 3.47 -7.69
N ASN A 198 -24.07 4.78 -7.55
CA ASN A 198 -23.42 5.66 -6.59
C ASN A 198 -21.88 5.69 -6.69
N MET A 199 -21.33 5.22 -7.81
CA MET A 199 -19.89 5.26 -8.09
C MET A 199 -19.44 6.62 -8.60
N ILE A 200 -20.07 7.12 -9.66
CA ILE A 200 -19.81 8.46 -10.25
C ILE A 200 -21.06 9.32 -10.17
N GLU A 201 -22.22 8.72 -10.45
CA GLU A 201 -23.52 9.37 -10.41
C GLU A 201 -24.29 8.86 -9.20
N ALA A 202 -25.07 9.74 -8.58
CA ALA A 202 -25.91 9.37 -7.45
C ALA A 202 -26.93 8.30 -7.87
N SER A 203 -27.04 7.23 -7.08
CA SER A 203 -28.05 6.20 -7.32
C SER A 203 -29.46 6.69 -6.98
N THR A 204 -30.45 6.28 -7.77
CA THR A 204 -31.88 6.41 -7.49
C THR A 204 -32.42 5.27 -6.62
N ASN A 205 -31.60 4.25 -6.34
CA ASN A 205 -32.02 3.08 -5.57
C ASN A 205 -31.85 3.28 -4.05
N CYS A 206 -31.24 4.39 -3.61
CA CYS A 206 -30.98 4.70 -2.21
C CYS A 206 -31.34 6.14 -1.83
N ASP A 207 -32.59 6.56 -2.05
CA ASP A 207 -33.08 7.92 -1.73
C ASP A 207 -32.92 8.32 -0.24
N TRP A 208 -32.87 7.33 0.64
CA TRP A 208 -32.57 7.51 2.06
C TRP A 208 -31.13 7.98 2.31
N TYR A 209 -30.20 7.69 1.40
CA TYR A 209 -28.80 8.05 1.53
C TYR A 209 -28.57 9.52 1.14
N LYS A 210 -28.33 10.37 2.15
CA LYS A 210 -28.12 11.81 1.97
C LYS A 210 -26.67 12.21 1.63
N GLY A 211 -25.79 11.22 1.44
CA GLY A 211 -24.38 11.42 1.22
C GLY A 211 -23.53 11.17 2.46
N TRP A 212 -22.23 11.17 2.27
CA TRP A 212 -21.22 11.06 3.30
C TRP A 212 -20.74 12.45 3.71
N THR A 213 -20.23 12.54 4.94
CA THR A 213 -19.62 13.74 5.50
C THR A 213 -18.29 13.34 6.11
N LYS A 214 -17.24 14.10 5.83
CA LYS A 214 -15.87 13.85 6.28
C LYS A 214 -15.30 15.09 6.95
N GLU A 215 -14.80 14.94 8.18
CA GLU A 215 -13.97 15.95 8.84
C GLU A 215 -12.54 15.92 8.26
N THR A 216 -12.11 17.06 7.74
CA THR A 216 -10.74 17.32 7.26
C THR A 216 -10.08 18.41 8.09
N LYS A 217 -8.77 18.64 7.92
CA LYS A 217 -8.09 19.75 8.61
C LYS A 217 -8.62 21.13 8.20
N ALA A 218 -9.16 21.24 6.98
CA ALA A 218 -9.71 22.47 6.43
C ALA A 218 -11.20 22.67 6.75
N GLY A 219 -11.84 21.71 7.41
CA GLY A 219 -13.27 21.74 7.74
C GLY A 219 -14.03 20.50 7.24
N GLU A 220 -15.35 20.61 7.28
CA GLU A 220 -16.27 19.54 6.87
C GLU A 220 -16.45 19.51 5.35
N VAL A 221 -16.26 18.33 4.74
CA VAL A 221 -16.49 18.10 3.30
C VAL A 221 -17.62 17.09 3.14
N LYS A 222 -18.51 17.33 2.18
CA LYS A 222 -19.66 16.47 1.87
C LYS A 222 -19.60 16.01 0.42
N GLY A 223 -20.17 14.84 0.18
CA GLY A 223 -20.44 14.32 -1.16
C GLY A 223 -21.36 13.12 -1.06
N LYS A 224 -21.66 12.49 -2.19
CA LYS A 224 -22.61 11.38 -2.27
C LYS A 224 -21.99 10.13 -2.90
N THR A 225 -21.13 10.31 -3.89
CA THR A 225 -20.60 9.21 -4.71
C THR A 225 -19.21 8.77 -4.28
N LEU A 226 -18.77 7.62 -4.79
CA LEU A 226 -17.41 7.12 -4.57
C LEU A 226 -16.36 8.04 -5.23
N LEU A 227 -16.65 8.57 -6.42
CA LEU A 227 -15.78 9.51 -7.12
C LEU A 227 -15.58 10.81 -6.32
N GLU A 228 -16.65 11.36 -5.76
CA GLU A 228 -16.55 12.54 -4.89
C GLU A 228 -15.75 12.24 -3.61
N ALA A 229 -15.87 11.02 -3.06
CA ALA A 229 -15.10 10.61 -1.88
C ALA A 229 -13.59 10.56 -2.21
N ILE A 230 -13.25 10.12 -3.42
CA ILE A 230 -11.88 10.13 -3.96
C ILE A 230 -11.41 11.58 -4.18
N ASP A 231 -12.26 12.45 -4.72
CA ASP A 231 -11.92 13.87 -4.92
C ASP A 231 -11.76 14.66 -3.61
N ALA A 232 -12.36 14.18 -2.52
CA ALA A 232 -12.25 14.72 -1.16
C ALA A 232 -11.05 14.17 -0.36
N ILE A 233 -10.16 13.41 -0.99
CA ILE A 233 -8.88 13.02 -0.39
C ILE A 233 -8.03 14.27 -0.16
N GLU A 234 -7.45 14.41 1.03
CA GLU A 234 -6.46 15.46 1.31
C GLU A 234 -5.15 15.10 0.58
N PRO A 235 -4.57 15.99 -0.23
CA PRO A 235 -3.32 15.66 -0.90
C PRO A 235 -2.21 15.39 0.14
N PRO A 236 -1.46 14.29 0.01
CA PRO A 236 -0.38 13.97 0.94
C PRO A 236 0.73 15.01 0.86
N VAL A 237 1.38 15.30 2.00
CA VAL A 237 2.58 16.13 2.02
C VAL A 237 3.71 15.36 1.32
N ARG A 238 4.22 15.91 0.22
CA ARG A 238 5.30 15.31 -0.58
C ARG A 238 6.66 15.88 -0.12
N PRO A 239 7.50 15.12 0.60
CA PRO A 239 8.77 15.63 1.14
C PRO A 239 9.89 15.61 0.08
N SER A 240 9.85 16.55 -0.87
CA SER A 240 10.86 16.70 -1.92
C SER A 240 12.22 17.15 -1.41
N ASP A 241 12.25 17.87 -0.28
CA ASP A 241 13.47 18.49 0.27
C ASP A 241 14.29 17.53 1.14
N LYS A 242 13.76 16.33 1.40
CA LYS A 242 14.46 15.27 2.14
C LYS A 242 15.37 14.46 1.19
N PRO A 243 16.41 13.79 1.71
CA PRO A 243 17.20 12.84 0.91
C PRO A 243 16.34 11.78 0.21
N LEU A 244 16.78 11.32 -0.95
CA LEU A 244 16.03 10.35 -1.74
C LEU A 244 15.87 9.01 -0.98
N ARG A 245 14.63 8.54 -0.86
CA ARG A 245 14.31 7.16 -0.49
C ARG A 245 13.28 6.62 -1.47
N LEU A 246 13.69 5.61 -2.23
CA LEU A 246 12.85 4.93 -3.22
C LEU A 246 12.94 3.41 -3.00
N PRO A 247 12.03 2.84 -2.19
CA PRO A 247 11.93 1.40 -2.02
C PRO A 247 11.58 0.70 -3.33
N LEU A 248 12.38 -0.31 -3.71
CA LEU A 248 12.15 -1.09 -4.90
C LEU A 248 11.00 -2.07 -4.70
N GLN A 249 10.04 -2.01 -5.62
CA GLN A 249 8.98 -3.00 -5.75
C GLN A 249 9.48 -4.22 -6.54
N ASP A 250 10.13 -3.98 -7.68
CA ASP A 250 10.62 -5.03 -8.59
C ASP A 250 11.80 -4.52 -9.44
N VAL A 251 12.45 -5.43 -10.17
CA VAL A 251 13.56 -5.12 -11.08
C VAL A 251 13.44 -5.91 -12.37
N TYR A 252 13.28 -5.20 -13.48
CA TYR A 252 13.15 -5.81 -14.80
C TYR A 252 14.45 -5.75 -15.61
N LYS A 253 14.64 -6.76 -16.47
CA LYS A 253 15.64 -6.72 -17.53
C LYS A 253 14.92 -6.51 -18.86
N ILE A 254 15.10 -5.33 -19.46
CA ILE A 254 14.46 -4.97 -20.72
C ILE A 254 15.50 -5.00 -21.84
N GLY A 255 15.21 -5.74 -22.91
CA GLY A 255 16.06 -5.82 -24.09
C GLY A 255 16.30 -4.43 -24.70
N GLY A 256 17.55 -4.08 -25.00
CA GLY A 256 17.94 -2.77 -25.54
C GLY A 256 18.08 -1.65 -24.51
N ILE A 257 17.33 -1.68 -23.40
CA ILE A 257 17.35 -0.64 -22.36
C ILE A 257 18.33 -0.99 -21.23
N GLY A 258 18.34 -2.25 -20.78
CA GLY A 258 19.16 -2.74 -19.68
C GLY A 258 18.33 -3.10 -18.44
N THR A 259 18.83 -2.72 -17.25
CA THR A 259 18.18 -3.00 -15.97
C THR A 259 17.33 -1.82 -15.54
N VAL A 260 16.06 -2.09 -15.23
CA VAL A 260 15.07 -1.08 -14.84
C VAL A 260 14.44 -1.46 -13.50
N PRO A 261 14.91 -0.89 -12.39
CA PRO A 261 14.24 -0.98 -11.10
C PRO A 261 12.98 -0.14 -11.13
N VAL A 262 11.95 -0.61 -10.43
CA VAL A 262 10.68 0.11 -10.27
C VAL A 262 10.35 0.26 -8.79
N GLY A 263 9.71 1.37 -8.43
CA GLY A 263 9.28 1.63 -7.07
C GLY A 263 8.65 3.00 -6.91
N ARG A 264 8.24 3.31 -5.68
CA ARG A 264 7.65 4.60 -5.33
C ARG A 264 8.69 5.51 -4.71
N VAL A 265 8.71 6.76 -5.14
CA VAL A 265 9.53 7.80 -4.48
C VAL A 265 8.83 8.16 -3.16
N GLU A 266 9.47 7.92 -2.02
CA GLU A 266 8.92 8.25 -0.70
C GLU A 266 9.38 9.64 -0.23
N THR A 267 10.64 9.97 -0.50
CA THR A 267 11.27 11.24 -0.17
C THR A 267 12.28 11.63 -1.25
N GLY A 268 12.56 12.93 -1.36
CA GLY A 268 13.53 13.45 -2.33
C GLY A 268 13.02 13.41 -3.77
N VAL A 269 13.94 13.60 -4.71
CA VAL A 269 13.65 13.60 -6.15
C VAL A 269 14.66 12.70 -6.85
N ILE A 270 14.20 11.90 -7.81
CA ILE A 270 15.07 11.08 -8.67
C ILE A 270 15.09 11.65 -10.08
N LYS A 271 16.27 11.95 -10.62
CA LYS A 271 16.45 12.54 -11.95
C LYS A 271 17.49 11.77 -12.75
N ALA A 272 17.41 11.89 -14.07
CA ALA A 272 18.47 11.44 -14.96
C ALA A 272 19.81 12.12 -14.61
N GLY A 273 20.90 11.38 -14.71
CA GLY A 273 22.25 11.83 -14.35
C GLY A 273 22.62 11.69 -12.87
N MET A 274 21.65 11.45 -11.98
CA MET A 274 21.94 11.22 -10.56
C MET A 274 22.74 9.94 -10.33
N VAL A 275 23.63 9.98 -9.35
CA VAL A 275 24.31 8.78 -8.84
C VAL A 275 23.54 8.28 -7.63
N VAL A 276 22.99 7.07 -7.73
CA VAL A 276 22.17 6.45 -6.69
C VAL A 276 22.86 5.24 -6.09
N THR A 277 22.66 5.04 -4.79
CA THR A 277 23.11 3.86 -4.05
C THR A 277 21.91 3.03 -3.62
N PHE A 278 21.98 1.72 -3.84
CA PHE A 278 20.98 0.75 -3.41
C PHE A 278 21.41 0.08 -2.11
N ALA A 279 20.63 0.25 -1.05
CA ALA A 279 20.81 -0.46 0.21
C ALA A 279 19.82 -1.63 0.33
N PRO A 280 20.17 -2.72 1.05
CA PRO A 280 21.45 -2.98 1.71
C PRO A 280 22.53 -3.56 0.77
N ALA A 281 22.26 -3.67 -0.54
CA ALA A 281 23.18 -4.30 -1.50
C ALA A 281 24.50 -3.51 -1.70
N ASN A 282 24.52 -2.23 -1.32
CA ASN A 282 25.61 -1.29 -1.50
C ASN A 282 26.11 -1.21 -2.96
N VAL A 283 25.15 -1.18 -3.89
CA VAL A 283 25.43 -1.03 -5.33
C VAL A 283 25.22 0.44 -5.69
N THR A 284 26.23 1.09 -6.24
CA THR A 284 26.17 2.50 -6.62
C THR A 284 26.26 2.64 -8.13
N THR A 285 25.32 3.35 -8.74
CA THR A 285 25.22 3.49 -10.20
C THR A 285 24.63 4.83 -10.63
N GLU A 286 24.66 5.10 -11.93
CA GLU A 286 24.06 6.30 -12.53
C GLU A 286 22.66 5.98 -13.08
N VAL A 287 21.71 6.87 -12.80
CA VAL A 287 20.35 6.89 -13.38
C VAL A 287 20.42 7.53 -14.78
N LYS A 288 19.89 6.85 -15.80
CA LYS A 288 19.92 7.35 -17.19
C LYS A 288 18.64 7.99 -17.66
N SER A 289 17.52 7.38 -17.31
CA SER A 289 16.18 7.90 -17.54
C SER A 289 15.34 7.57 -16.34
N VAL A 290 14.33 8.41 -16.10
CA VAL A 290 13.25 8.15 -15.16
C VAL A 290 11.98 8.21 -15.97
N GLU A 291 11.17 7.18 -15.86
CA GLU A 291 9.95 7.00 -16.61
C GLU A 291 8.81 6.71 -15.64
N MET A 292 7.64 7.25 -15.96
CA MET A 292 6.41 6.94 -15.26
C MET A 292 5.40 6.56 -16.33
N HIS A 293 4.95 5.31 -16.32
CA HIS A 293 3.93 4.82 -17.25
C HIS A 293 4.27 4.98 -18.75
N HIS A 294 5.50 4.64 -19.13
CA HIS A 294 6.07 4.74 -20.50
C HIS A 294 6.33 6.16 -21.01
N GLU A 295 6.16 7.18 -20.16
CA GLU A 295 6.56 8.55 -20.47
C GLU A 295 7.82 8.91 -19.68
N ILE A 296 8.78 9.53 -20.35
CA ILE A 296 9.98 10.06 -19.71
C ILE A 296 9.59 11.26 -18.86
N LEU A 297 10.08 11.33 -17.63
CA LEU A 297 9.93 12.48 -16.74
C LEU A 297 11.17 13.40 -16.84
N PRO A 298 11.12 14.52 -17.60
CA PRO A 298 12.28 15.38 -17.79
C PRO A 298 12.75 16.03 -16.49
N ASP A 299 11.79 16.42 -15.65
CA ASP A 299 12.04 17.04 -14.34
C ASP A 299 12.34 16.03 -13.23
N GLY A 300 12.27 14.72 -13.53
CA GLY A 300 12.45 13.62 -12.60
C GLY A 300 11.17 13.13 -11.93
N GLY A 301 11.30 12.08 -11.12
CA GLY A 301 10.25 11.55 -10.27
C GLY A 301 10.25 12.21 -8.89
N PHE A 302 9.08 12.61 -8.42
CA PHE A 302 8.83 13.29 -7.17
C PHE A 302 8.15 12.36 -6.15
N PRO A 303 8.14 12.69 -4.85
CA PRO A 303 7.50 11.83 -3.86
C PRO A 303 6.04 11.55 -4.22
N GLY A 304 5.64 10.28 -4.14
CA GLY A 304 4.34 9.81 -4.63
C GLY A 304 4.37 9.13 -5.98
N ASP A 305 5.34 9.44 -6.83
CA ASP A 305 5.41 8.88 -8.18
C ASP A 305 5.85 7.41 -8.14
N ASN A 306 5.14 6.57 -8.89
CA ASN A 306 5.53 5.18 -9.15
C ASN A 306 6.38 5.14 -10.42
N VAL A 307 7.70 5.13 -10.26
CA VAL A 307 8.65 5.29 -11.37
C VAL A 307 9.39 4.02 -11.70
N GLY A 308 9.75 3.85 -12.96
CA GLY A 308 10.80 2.97 -13.43
C GLY A 308 11.99 3.80 -13.90
N PHE A 309 13.21 3.37 -13.60
CA PHE A 309 14.39 4.15 -13.98
C PHE A 309 15.50 3.28 -14.53
N ASN A 310 16.13 3.71 -15.63
CA ASN A 310 17.20 2.93 -16.24
C ASN A 310 18.50 3.11 -15.46
N VAL A 311 19.14 2.00 -15.09
CA VAL A 311 20.50 2.00 -14.51
C VAL A 311 21.49 1.21 -15.35
N LYS A 312 22.70 1.74 -15.51
CA LYS A 312 23.78 1.07 -16.27
C LYS A 312 24.60 0.11 -15.41
N ASN A 313 25.08 -0.96 -16.04
CA ASN A 313 26.09 -1.88 -15.48
C ASN A 313 25.71 -2.54 -14.14
N VAL A 314 24.42 -2.60 -13.84
CA VAL A 314 23.86 -3.30 -12.68
C VAL A 314 23.09 -4.51 -13.20
N SER A 315 23.39 -5.70 -12.67
CA SER A 315 22.62 -6.90 -13.00
C SER A 315 21.31 -6.91 -12.22
N VAL A 316 20.26 -7.52 -12.80
CA VAL A 316 19.01 -7.81 -12.05
C VAL A 316 19.22 -8.73 -10.84
N LYS A 317 20.39 -9.38 -10.73
CA LYS A 317 20.78 -10.17 -9.55
C LYS A 317 21.40 -9.34 -8.43
N ASP A 318 21.93 -8.15 -8.76
CA ASP A 318 22.67 -7.30 -7.81
C ASP A 318 21.72 -6.47 -6.92
N ILE A 319 20.51 -6.22 -7.40
CA ILE A 319 19.47 -5.43 -6.73
C ILE A 319 18.13 -6.17 -6.83
N ARG A 320 17.27 -5.99 -5.83
CA ARG A 320 15.99 -6.71 -5.75
C ARG A 320 14.94 -5.96 -4.95
N ARG A 321 13.70 -6.45 -4.98
CA ARG A 321 12.61 -6.04 -4.07
C ARG A 321 13.10 -5.97 -2.62
N GLY A 322 12.66 -4.92 -1.92
CA GLY A 322 13.07 -4.64 -0.54
C GLY A 322 14.41 -3.91 -0.41
N ASN A 323 15.12 -3.64 -1.51
CA ASN A 323 16.20 -2.67 -1.52
C ASN A 323 15.62 -1.25 -1.59
N VAL A 324 16.42 -0.26 -1.17
CA VAL A 324 16.06 1.15 -1.20
C VAL A 324 17.13 1.89 -2.00
N ALA A 325 16.71 2.62 -3.03
CA ALA A 325 17.57 3.55 -3.73
C ALA A 325 17.56 4.90 -3.01
N GLY A 326 18.72 5.55 -2.95
CA GLY A 326 18.85 6.94 -2.52
C GLY A 326 20.02 7.63 -3.16
N ASP A 327 20.12 8.93 -2.97
CA ASP A 327 21.18 9.75 -3.54
C ASP A 327 22.53 9.38 -2.89
N SER A 328 23.49 8.97 -3.71
CA SER A 328 24.82 8.56 -3.24
C SER A 328 25.61 9.70 -2.59
N LYS A 329 25.27 10.96 -2.89
CA LYS A 329 25.98 12.16 -2.40
C LYS A 329 25.26 12.85 -1.24
N ASN A 330 23.98 12.55 -1.00
CA ASN A 330 23.15 13.20 0.00
C ASN A 330 22.44 12.15 0.85
N ASP A 331 23.03 11.79 1.99
CA ASP A 331 22.53 10.77 2.93
C ASP A 331 22.04 9.47 2.24
N PRO A 332 22.95 8.66 1.67
CA PRO A 332 22.57 7.41 1.04
C PRO A 332 21.98 6.42 2.06
N PRO A 333 20.95 5.64 1.69
CA PRO A 333 20.42 4.60 2.56
C PRO A 333 21.51 3.55 2.84
N LYS A 334 21.42 2.91 4.01
CA LYS A 334 22.39 1.88 4.45
C LYS A 334 21.69 0.61 4.91
N GLY A 335 22.42 -0.49 4.90
CA GLY A 335 21.96 -1.70 5.57
C GLY A 335 21.83 -1.48 7.08
N CYS A 336 21.03 -2.31 7.73
CA CYS A 336 20.82 -2.31 9.17
C CYS A 336 21.37 -3.62 9.75
N ASP A 337 22.20 -3.51 10.80
CA ASP A 337 22.65 -4.66 11.59
C ASP A 337 21.65 -4.98 12.72
N SER A 338 21.10 -3.94 13.36
CA SER A 338 19.99 -4.08 14.30
C SER A 338 19.15 -2.79 14.38
N PHE A 339 17.94 -2.88 14.93
CA PHE A 339 17.12 -1.69 15.17
C PHE A 339 16.27 -1.85 16.42
N ASN A 340 16.02 -0.73 17.11
CA ASN A 340 15.10 -0.68 18.23
C ASN A 340 13.74 -0.21 17.73
N ALA A 341 12.69 -0.96 18.03
CA ALA A 341 11.34 -0.65 17.61
C ALA A 341 10.35 -0.72 18.76
N GLN A 342 9.37 0.18 18.72
CA GLN A 342 8.17 0.07 19.53
C GLN A 342 7.21 -0.89 18.82
N VAL A 343 6.94 -2.04 19.43
CA VAL A 343 6.06 -3.09 18.91
C VAL A 343 4.79 -3.14 19.77
N ILE A 344 3.64 -3.23 19.12
CA ILE A 344 2.34 -3.48 19.74
C ILE A 344 1.85 -4.84 19.27
N VAL A 345 1.66 -5.77 20.21
CA VAL A 345 1.16 -7.12 19.93
C VAL A 345 -0.36 -7.07 19.87
N LEU A 346 -0.94 -7.64 18.81
CA LEU A 346 -2.36 -7.51 18.53
C LEU A 346 -3.14 -8.78 18.85
N ASN A 347 -2.73 -9.89 18.25
CA ASN A 347 -3.49 -11.16 18.21
C ASN A 347 -2.56 -12.38 18.13
N HIS A 348 -1.36 -12.30 18.71
CA HIS A 348 -0.48 -13.45 18.86
C HIS A 348 -1.14 -14.51 19.78
N PRO A 349 -1.18 -15.80 19.36
CA PRO A 349 -1.91 -16.85 20.10
C PRO A 349 -1.24 -17.24 21.42
N GLY A 350 0.07 -16.99 21.55
CA GLY A 350 0.84 -17.28 22.75
C GLY A 350 1.59 -16.05 23.25
N GLN A 351 2.81 -16.27 23.70
CA GLN A 351 3.72 -15.24 24.18
C GLN A 351 4.91 -15.09 23.22
N ILE A 352 5.38 -13.86 23.06
CA ILE A 352 6.58 -13.53 22.27
C ILE A 352 7.72 -13.28 23.25
N GLY A 353 8.78 -14.07 23.14
CA GLY A 353 10.02 -13.92 23.92
C GLY A 353 11.23 -13.64 23.03
N ALA A 354 12.38 -13.44 23.67
CA ALA A 354 13.65 -13.38 22.96
C ALA A 354 13.90 -14.66 22.13
N GLY A 355 14.43 -14.50 20.92
CA GLY A 355 14.63 -15.60 19.97
C GLY A 355 13.48 -15.81 18.98
N TYR A 356 12.30 -15.24 19.22
CA TYR A 356 11.18 -15.28 18.29
C TYR A 356 11.58 -14.61 16.95
N ALA A 357 11.40 -15.29 15.81
CA ALA A 357 11.90 -14.82 14.51
C ALA A 357 10.80 -14.79 13.43
N PRO A 358 9.76 -13.95 13.60
CA PRO A 358 8.69 -13.78 12.62
C PRO A 358 9.15 -13.00 11.39
N VAL A 359 8.30 -12.94 10.37
CA VAL A 359 8.54 -12.14 9.18
C VAL A 359 8.07 -10.71 9.40
N LEU A 360 8.91 -9.74 9.05
CA LEU A 360 8.57 -8.32 9.06
C LEU A 360 8.31 -7.85 7.64
N ASP A 361 7.18 -7.18 7.48
CA ASP A 361 6.81 -6.38 6.32
C ASP A 361 7.08 -4.92 6.62
N CYS A 362 8.13 -4.36 6.04
CA CYS A 362 8.51 -2.97 6.15
C CYS A 362 8.72 -2.43 4.74
N HIS A 363 8.03 -1.34 4.36
CA HIS A 363 7.94 -0.88 2.97
C HIS A 363 7.65 -2.07 2.01
N THR A 364 8.57 -2.35 1.08
CA THR A 364 8.56 -3.47 0.14
C THR A 364 9.38 -4.70 0.61
N ALA A 365 10.10 -4.60 1.74
CA ALA A 365 10.88 -5.69 2.32
C ALA A 365 10.01 -6.67 3.10
N HIS A 366 10.30 -7.95 2.92
CA HIS A 366 9.63 -9.09 3.57
C HIS A 366 10.69 -10.02 4.13
N ILE A 367 11.18 -9.74 5.34
CA ILE A 367 12.40 -10.34 5.92
C ILE A 367 12.11 -10.85 7.33
N ALA A 368 12.55 -12.07 7.65
CA ALA A 368 12.47 -12.59 9.01
C ALA A 368 13.41 -11.79 9.93
N CYS A 369 12.91 -11.29 11.05
CA CYS A 369 13.70 -10.54 12.02
C CYS A 369 13.53 -11.17 13.40
N LYS A 370 14.66 -11.49 14.03
CA LYS A 370 14.71 -12.03 15.38
C LYS A 370 14.41 -10.91 16.37
N PHE A 371 13.45 -11.15 17.27
CA PHE A 371 13.26 -10.43 18.52
C PHE A 371 14.45 -10.80 19.39
N ASP A 372 15.50 -9.99 19.34
CA ASP A 372 16.76 -10.32 20.00
C ASP A 372 16.67 -10.06 21.50
N THR A 373 16.26 -8.84 21.86
CA THR A 373 16.08 -8.43 23.26
C THR A 373 14.77 -7.67 23.41
N LEU A 374 13.92 -8.09 24.35
CA LEU A 374 12.79 -7.29 24.80
C LEU A 374 13.34 -6.28 25.82
N ILE A 375 13.47 -5.01 25.44
CA ILE A 375 14.16 -4.00 26.25
C ILE A 375 13.25 -3.56 27.40
N GLU A 376 12.02 -3.18 27.10
CA GLU A 376 11.07 -2.73 28.11
C GLU A 376 9.63 -2.89 27.64
N LYS A 377 8.74 -3.21 28.58
CA LYS A 377 7.31 -3.11 28.38
C LYS A 377 6.87 -1.68 28.64
N ILE A 378 6.01 -1.15 27.78
CA ILE A 378 5.51 0.22 27.87
C ILE A 378 3.98 0.24 27.85
N ASP A 379 3.41 1.28 28.44
CA ASP A 379 1.98 1.54 28.33
C ASP A 379 1.63 1.98 26.91
N ARG A 380 0.63 1.33 26.30
CA ARG A 380 0.26 1.54 24.89
C ARG A 380 -0.23 2.96 24.60
N ARG A 381 -0.82 3.65 25.59
CA ARG A 381 -1.43 4.98 25.41
C ARG A 381 -0.46 6.11 25.70
N THR A 382 0.36 5.96 26.73
CA THR A 382 1.24 7.01 27.25
C THR A 382 2.70 6.82 26.84
N GLY A 383 3.10 5.61 26.45
CA GLY A 383 4.49 5.26 26.17
C GLY A 383 5.37 5.17 27.40
N LYS A 384 4.81 5.26 28.61
CA LYS A 384 5.57 5.16 29.86
C LYS A 384 6.06 3.73 30.09
N LYS A 385 7.31 3.60 30.51
CA LYS A 385 7.91 2.33 30.93
C LYS A 385 7.12 1.71 32.08
N MET A 386 6.79 0.43 31.96
CA MET A 386 6.07 -0.36 32.96
C MET A 386 6.94 -1.47 33.56
N GLU A 387 7.76 -2.12 32.75
CA GLU A 387 8.60 -3.25 33.14
C GLU A 387 9.90 -3.21 32.36
N ASP A 388 11.03 -3.45 33.02
CA ASP A 388 12.33 -3.60 32.37
C ASP A 388 12.56 -5.05 31.97
N SER A 389 13.08 -5.28 30.77
CA SER A 389 13.52 -6.57 30.29
C SER A 389 12.49 -7.70 30.51
N PRO A 390 11.24 -7.53 30.05
CA PRO A 390 10.18 -8.51 30.29
C PRO A 390 10.57 -9.85 29.66
N LYS A 391 10.29 -10.97 30.36
CA LYS A 391 10.58 -12.32 29.85
C LYS A 391 9.81 -12.63 28.57
N PHE A 392 8.62 -12.08 28.43
CA PHE A 392 7.77 -12.19 27.26
C PHE A 392 6.75 -11.06 27.18
N ILE A 393 6.18 -10.85 25.99
CA ILE A 393 5.03 -9.97 25.73
C ILE A 393 3.90 -10.77 25.09
N LYS A 394 2.65 -10.37 25.30
CA LYS A 394 1.46 -11.05 24.76
C LYS A 394 0.51 -10.07 24.08
N SER A 395 -0.53 -10.61 23.43
CA SER A 395 -1.58 -9.79 22.81
C SER A 395 -2.11 -8.68 23.73
N GLY A 396 -2.11 -7.46 23.21
CA GLY A 396 -2.47 -6.24 23.94
C GLY A 396 -1.29 -5.45 24.48
N ASP A 397 -0.12 -6.08 24.65
CA ASP A 397 1.07 -5.43 25.19
C ASP A 397 1.75 -4.54 24.14
N ALA A 398 2.45 -3.51 24.62
CA ALA A 398 3.40 -2.73 23.86
C ALA A 398 4.79 -2.82 24.50
N ALA A 399 5.84 -2.88 23.69
CA ALA A 399 7.21 -2.97 24.18
C ALA A 399 8.21 -2.32 23.23
N ILE A 400 9.35 -1.90 23.76
CA ILE A 400 10.54 -1.58 22.97
C ILE A 400 11.34 -2.87 22.81
N VAL A 401 11.64 -3.21 21.57
CA VAL A 401 12.31 -4.46 21.20
C VAL A 401 13.51 -4.14 20.31
N LYS A 402 14.67 -4.72 20.63
CA LYS A 402 15.81 -4.81 19.71
C LYS A 402 15.58 -5.96 18.75
N MET A 403 15.58 -5.66 17.45
CA MET A 403 15.34 -6.62 16.39
C MET A 403 16.56 -6.74 15.48
N VAL A 404 16.84 -7.96 15.05
CA VAL A 404 17.97 -8.28 14.17
C VAL A 404 17.45 -8.98 12.91
N PRO A 405 17.65 -8.41 11.71
CA PRO A 405 17.20 -9.04 10.48
C PRO A 405 18.04 -10.27 10.12
N SER A 406 17.39 -11.36 9.72
CA SER A 406 18.05 -12.62 9.32
C SER A 406 18.79 -12.54 7.98
N LYS A 407 18.43 -11.55 7.16
CA LYS A 407 19.05 -11.23 5.87
C LYS A 407 19.28 -9.72 5.83
N PRO A 408 20.27 -9.23 5.06
CA PRO A 408 20.49 -7.79 4.92
C PRO A 408 19.18 -7.07 4.59
N MET A 409 18.87 -6.03 5.37
CA MET A 409 17.67 -5.20 5.29
C MET A 409 18.06 -3.72 5.36
N CYS A 410 17.29 -2.84 4.73
CA CYS A 410 17.43 -1.40 4.86
C CYS A 410 16.18 -0.87 5.58
N VAL A 411 16.36 -0.20 6.70
CA VAL A 411 15.29 0.44 7.47
C VAL A 411 15.79 1.76 8.03
N GLU A 412 14.87 2.63 8.43
CA GLU A 412 15.19 3.95 8.97
C GLU A 412 14.34 4.25 10.20
N ALA A 413 14.77 5.22 11.00
CA ALA A 413 13.96 5.71 12.12
C ALA A 413 12.67 6.35 11.60
N PHE A 414 11.54 6.01 12.25
CA PHE A 414 10.22 6.49 11.89
C PHE A 414 10.08 8.02 11.88
N THR A 415 10.78 8.70 12.78
CA THR A 415 10.77 10.16 12.89
C THR A 415 11.45 10.85 11.71
N GLU A 416 12.45 10.21 11.12
CA GLU A 416 13.22 10.74 10.00
C GLU A 416 12.55 10.37 8.66
N TYR A 417 12.28 9.08 8.49
CA TYR A 417 11.71 8.49 7.27
C TYR A 417 10.51 7.60 7.62
N PRO A 418 9.32 8.19 7.86
CA PRO A 418 8.13 7.44 8.24
C PRO A 418 7.81 6.22 7.37
N PRO A 419 7.96 6.26 6.03
CA PRO A 419 7.65 5.11 5.17
C PRO A 419 8.58 3.89 5.38
N LEU A 420 9.83 4.12 5.79
CA LEU A 420 10.82 3.06 6.04
C LEU A 420 10.91 2.67 7.53
N GLY A 421 10.18 3.38 8.39
CA GLY A 421 10.19 3.16 9.83
C GLY A 421 8.92 2.52 10.38
N ARG A 422 7.94 2.15 9.54
CA ARG A 422 6.76 1.38 9.97
C ARG A 422 6.84 -0.05 9.45
N PHE A 423 6.40 -1.01 10.26
CA PHE A 423 6.35 -2.40 9.86
C PHE A 423 5.20 -3.18 10.50
N ALA A 424 4.78 -4.23 9.82
CA ALA A 424 3.90 -5.27 10.36
C ALA A 424 4.73 -6.53 10.65
N VAL A 425 4.41 -7.21 11.74
CA VAL A 425 5.01 -8.48 12.15
C VAL A 425 4.04 -9.59 11.83
N ARG A 426 4.55 -10.62 11.15
CA ARG A 426 3.75 -11.71 10.62
C ARG A 426 4.26 -13.07 11.05
N ASP A 427 3.31 -13.90 11.45
CA ASP A 427 3.53 -15.27 11.84
C ASP A 427 2.34 -16.12 11.43
N MET A 428 2.59 -17.36 11.00
CA MET A 428 1.57 -18.27 10.48
C MET A 428 0.60 -17.60 9.48
N ARG A 429 1.11 -16.72 8.61
CA ARG A 429 0.36 -15.93 7.60
C ARG A 429 -0.64 -14.92 8.17
N GLN A 430 -0.60 -14.62 9.46
CA GLN A 430 -1.40 -13.57 10.07
C GLN A 430 -0.51 -12.42 10.54
N THR A 431 -1.04 -11.20 10.48
CA THR A 431 -0.45 -10.06 11.19
C THR A 431 -0.66 -10.28 12.68
N VAL A 432 0.42 -10.37 13.47
CA VAL A 432 0.38 -10.64 14.92
C VAL A 432 0.80 -9.45 15.77
N ALA A 433 1.60 -8.55 15.20
CA ALA A 433 2.02 -7.30 15.82
C ALA A 433 2.31 -6.24 14.76
N VAL A 434 2.40 -4.99 15.19
CA VAL A 434 2.79 -3.86 14.35
C VAL A 434 3.81 -3.02 15.10
N GLY A 435 4.68 -2.31 14.39
CA GLY A 435 5.69 -1.51 15.07
C GLY A 435 6.19 -0.31 14.29
N VAL A 436 6.86 0.56 15.03
CA VAL A 436 7.59 1.71 14.50
C VAL A 436 9.03 1.69 15.00
N ILE A 437 9.96 1.92 14.08
CA ILE A 437 11.39 1.94 14.35
C ILE A 437 11.76 3.26 15.02
N LYS A 438 12.43 3.19 16.16
CA LYS A 438 12.87 4.35 16.94
C LYS A 438 14.30 4.74 16.60
N SER A 439 15.17 3.75 16.43
CA SER A 439 16.58 3.95 16.09
C SER A 439 17.12 2.75 15.32
N VAL A 440 18.14 2.97 14.50
CA VAL A 440 18.75 1.95 13.65
C VAL A 440 20.27 1.95 13.87
N GLU A 441 20.82 0.77 14.11
CA GLU A 441 22.26 0.51 14.02
C GLU A 441 22.58 0.19 12.55
N LYS A 442 23.09 1.20 11.83
CA LYS A 442 23.43 1.08 10.41
C LYS A 442 24.70 0.23 10.24
N SER A 443 24.72 -0.57 9.20
CA SER A 443 25.85 -1.43 8.86
C SER A 443 26.94 -0.63 8.15
N ASP A 444 28.16 -0.66 8.67
CA ASP A 444 29.34 -0.01 8.09
C ASP A 444 30.11 -0.89 7.11
N LYS A 445 29.50 -2.00 6.65
CA LYS A 445 30.14 -2.91 5.70
C LYS A 445 30.47 -2.17 4.39
N ALA A 446 31.75 -1.81 4.24
CA ALA A 446 32.31 -1.11 3.08
C ALA A 446 32.26 -1.91 1.77
N GLY A 447 31.83 -3.18 1.80
CA GLY A 447 31.66 -4.02 0.63
C GLY A 447 30.51 -3.51 -0.23
N GLY A 448 30.82 -3.02 -1.43
CA GLY A 448 29.84 -2.50 -2.37
C GLY A 448 30.39 -2.42 -3.78
N LYS A 449 29.50 -2.45 -4.77
CA LYS A 449 29.86 -2.34 -6.19
C LYS A 449 29.57 -0.93 -6.68
N VAL A 450 30.62 -0.13 -6.90
CA VAL A 450 30.49 1.15 -7.61
C VAL A 450 30.69 0.92 -9.10
N THR A 451 29.67 1.21 -9.91
CA THR A 451 29.77 0.99 -11.36
C THR A 451 30.68 2.03 -12.03
N LYS A 452 31.27 1.67 -13.17
CA LYS A 452 32.03 2.61 -14.01
C LYS A 452 31.18 3.83 -14.44
N ALA A 453 29.86 3.68 -14.52
CA ALA A 453 28.95 4.77 -14.85
C ALA A 453 28.86 5.77 -13.69
N ALA A 454 28.68 5.30 -12.45
CA ALA A 454 28.74 6.15 -11.26
C ALA A 454 30.07 6.90 -11.15
N GLN A 455 31.21 6.22 -11.36
CA GLN A 455 32.52 6.86 -11.33
C GLN A 455 32.68 7.98 -12.36
N LYS A 456 32.09 7.82 -13.56
CA LYS A 456 32.11 8.86 -14.60
C LYS A 456 31.17 10.02 -14.28
N ALA A 457 29.97 9.73 -13.77
CA ALA A 457 29.00 10.75 -13.39
C ALA A 457 29.44 11.56 -12.17
N ALA A 458 30.17 10.96 -11.22
CA ALA A 458 30.70 11.65 -10.06
C ALA A 458 31.83 12.66 -10.38
N LYS A 459 32.49 12.51 -11.54
CA LYS A 459 33.54 13.43 -12.03
C LYS A 459 32.99 14.64 -12.81
N LYS A 460 31.70 14.60 -13.17
CA LYS A 460 30.97 15.75 -13.71
C LYS A 460 30.34 16.50 -12.55
#